data_AF-A0A017RRU3-F1
#
_entry.id   AF-A0A017RRU3-F1
#
_cell.length_a   1.000
_cell.length_b   1.000
_cell.length_c   1.000
_cell.angle_alpha   90.00
_cell.angle_beta   90.00
_cell.angle_gamma   90.00
#
_symmetry.space_group_name_H-M   'P 1'
#
loop_
_entity.id
_entity.type
_entity.pdbx_description
1 polymer ?
#
loop_
_entity_poly.entity_id
_entity_poly.type
_entity_poly.pdbx_seq_one_letter_code
_entity_poly.pdbx_strand_id
1 'polypeptide(L)'
;VDLPFPEMSPRFYQKLGESLVRFIGKLTTRIKGTGNSVNVLGRGSTGRTVANNLNEQLAMKEVMSNPLENATTVPLKNGMTDSRWLGTDGWTKMQRVITTSDGKNITIHFNYNEITGAFDDFKFK
;
A
#
# COMPACT_ATOMS: atom_id res chain seq x y z
N VAL A 1 23.28 27.16 -2.80
CA VAL A 1 23.17 27.81 -1.49
C VAL A 1 23.11 26.70 -0.45
N ASP A 2 24.25 26.35 0.15
CA ASP A 2 24.26 25.38 1.24
C ASP A 2 23.62 26.04 2.45
N LEU A 3 22.41 25.57 2.80
CA LEU A 3 21.76 25.98 4.04
C LEU A 3 22.62 25.45 5.20
N PRO A 4 23.16 26.31 6.08
CA PRO A 4 23.97 25.84 7.18
C PRO A 4 23.11 24.96 8.09
N PHE A 5 23.59 23.74 8.35
CA PHE A 5 22.95 22.89 9.35
C PHE A 5 22.96 23.62 10.69
N PRO A 6 21.81 23.67 11.40
CA PRO A 6 21.72 24.40 12.65
C PRO A 6 22.73 23.85 13.65
N GLU A 7 23.51 24.72 14.28
CA GLU A 7 24.57 24.34 15.21
C GLU A 7 23.94 23.75 16.49
N MET A 8 23.81 22.43 16.53
CA MET A 8 23.22 21.68 17.64
C MET A 8 24.31 20.90 18.40
N SER A 9 24.05 20.59 19.67
CA SER A 9 25.03 19.89 20.49
C SER A 9 25.44 18.53 19.85
N PRO A 10 26.71 18.12 19.96
CA PRO A 10 27.16 16.81 19.44
C PRO A 10 26.32 15.63 19.95
N ARG A 11 25.82 15.74 21.20
CA ARG A 11 24.92 14.75 21.81
C ARG A 11 23.56 14.67 21.12
N PHE A 12 23.06 15.76 20.54
CA PHE A 12 21.81 15.78 19.79
C PHE A 12 21.94 14.99 18.50
N TYR A 13 23.03 15.18 17.75
CA TYR A 13 23.33 14.41 16.54
C TYR A 13 23.52 12.92 16.82
N GLN A 14 24.17 12.57 17.93
CA GLN A 14 24.32 11.17 18.34
C GLN A 14 22.96 10.52 18.64
N LYS A 15 22.08 11.21 19.40
CA LYS A 15 20.73 10.73 19.69
C LYS A 15 19.87 10.57 18.43
N LEU A 16 19.98 11.51 17.48
CA LEU A 16 19.31 11.40 16.18
C LEU A 16 19.83 10.19 15.40
N GLY A 17 21.14 10.00 15.33
CA GLY A 17 21.76 8.84 14.68
C GLY A 17 21.29 7.50 15.26
N GLU A 18 21.28 7.37 16.59
CA GLU A 18 20.79 6.17 17.27
C GLU A 18 19.30 5.93 17.05
N SER A 19 18.49 7.00 17.02
CA SER A 19 17.07 6.90 16.73
C SER A 19 16.83 6.43 15.30
N LEU A 20 17.61 6.94 14.35
CA LEU A 20 17.54 6.56 12.94
C LEU A 20 17.98 5.10 12.73
N VAL A 21 19.07 4.67 13.37
CA VAL A 21 19.55 3.27 13.29
C VAL A 21 18.53 2.30 13.88
N ARG A 22 17.90 2.64 15.02
CA ARG A 22 16.81 1.83 15.59
C ARG A 22 15.59 1.77 14.68
N PHE A 23 15.22 2.88 14.06
CA PHE A 23 14.10 2.94 13.13
C PHE A 23 14.36 2.08 11.88
N ILE A 24 15.55 2.21 11.26
CA ILE A 24 15.96 1.42 10.10
C ILE A 24 16.05 -0.07 10.47
N GLY A 25 16.63 -0.43 11.62
CA GLY A 25 16.71 -1.81 12.08
C GLY A 25 15.33 -2.46 12.30
N LYS A 26 14.35 -1.68 12.80
CA LYS A 26 12.96 -2.13 12.94
C LYS A 26 12.27 -2.31 11.59
N LEU A 27 12.57 -1.44 10.62
CA LEU A 27 12.07 -1.54 9.25
C LEU A 27 12.64 -2.77 8.53
N THR A 28 13.95 -2.99 8.59
CA THR A 28 14.61 -4.13 7.92
C THR A 28 14.22 -5.47 8.53
N THR A 29 13.97 -5.53 9.84
CA THR A 29 13.49 -6.75 10.52
C THR A 29 12.06 -7.09 10.10
N ARG A 30 11.22 -6.11 9.78
CA ARG A 30 9.86 -6.33 9.23
C ARG A 30 9.84 -6.86 7.79
N ILE A 31 10.95 -6.74 7.05
CA ILE A 31 11.03 -7.10 5.63
C ILE A 31 11.49 -8.56 5.42
N LYS A 32 11.80 -9.31 6.48
CA LYS A 32 12.18 -10.73 6.35
C LYS A 32 10.97 -11.68 6.39
N GLY A 33 10.44 -12.04 5.22
CA GLY A 33 9.78 -13.33 5.01
C GLY A 33 8.57 -13.35 4.06
N THR A 34 8.77 -13.95 2.89
CA THR A 34 7.78 -14.47 1.91
C THR A 34 6.90 -13.47 1.15
N GLY A 35 7.47 -12.88 0.10
CA GLY A 35 6.79 -12.01 -0.87
C GLY A 35 6.61 -10.60 -0.34
N ASN A 36 6.93 -9.58 -1.15
CA ASN A 36 6.75 -8.17 -0.78
C ASN A 36 5.27 -7.76 -0.67
N SER A 37 4.37 -8.66 -0.29
CA SER A 37 2.95 -8.38 -0.20
C SER A 37 2.68 -7.47 0.99
N VAL A 38 1.96 -6.37 0.75
CA VAL A 38 1.53 -5.47 1.82
C VAL A 38 0.68 -6.21 2.86
N ASN A 39 0.70 -5.71 4.10
CA ASN A 39 -0.17 -6.25 5.14
C ASN A 39 -1.64 -5.88 4.84
N VAL A 40 -2.50 -6.90 4.72
CA VAL A 40 -3.93 -6.77 4.44
C VAL A 40 -4.71 -7.05 5.73
N LEU A 41 -5.61 -6.13 6.12
CA LEU A 41 -6.29 -6.23 7.42
C LEU A 41 -7.44 -7.25 7.45
N GLY A 42 -7.95 -7.68 6.30
CA GLY A 42 -8.89 -8.79 6.21
C GLY A 42 -10.26 -8.49 6.82
N ARG A 43 -10.74 -7.23 6.75
CA ARG A 43 -12.07 -6.86 7.26
C ARG A 43 -13.22 -7.43 6.43
N GLY A 44 -12.91 -8.00 5.28
CA GLY A 44 -13.84 -8.73 4.41
C GLY A 44 -13.45 -8.62 2.95
N SER A 45 -14.28 -9.20 2.08
CA SER A 45 -14.20 -9.02 0.63
C SER A 45 -15.57 -8.61 0.09
N THR A 46 -15.59 -7.86 -1.00
CA THR A 46 -16.82 -7.54 -1.75
C THR A 46 -16.80 -8.02 -3.20
N GLY A 47 -15.81 -8.83 -3.58
CA GLY A 47 -15.69 -9.33 -4.94
C GLY A 47 -14.85 -10.58 -5.08
N ARG A 48 -14.54 -10.93 -6.33
CA ARG A 48 -13.76 -12.12 -6.67
C ARG A 48 -12.29 -11.89 -6.34
N THR A 49 -11.74 -12.77 -5.51
CA THR A 49 -10.31 -12.76 -5.12
C THR A 49 -9.52 -13.91 -5.76
N VAL A 50 -10.20 -14.96 -6.22
CA VAL A 50 -9.59 -16.12 -6.89
C VAL A 50 -9.36 -15.80 -8.37
N ALA A 51 -8.12 -15.97 -8.82
CA ALA A 51 -7.71 -15.79 -10.20
C ALA A 51 -8.21 -16.96 -11.08
N ASN A 52 -8.65 -16.65 -12.29
CA ASN A 52 -9.11 -17.63 -13.28
C ASN A 52 -7.99 -18.10 -14.22
N ASN A 53 -6.87 -17.37 -14.27
CA ASN A 53 -5.75 -17.67 -15.16
C ASN A 53 -4.42 -17.15 -14.59
N LEU A 54 -3.31 -17.54 -15.23
CA LEU A 54 -1.97 -17.17 -14.81
C LEU A 54 -1.74 -15.65 -14.84
N ASN A 55 -2.28 -14.95 -15.84
CA ASN A 55 -2.11 -13.50 -15.95
C ASN A 55 -2.77 -12.76 -14.78
N GLU A 56 -3.97 -13.18 -14.36
CA GLU A 56 -4.64 -12.65 -13.17
C GLU A 56 -3.87 -12.96 -11.89
N GLN A 57 -3.29 -14.16 -11.78
CA GLN A 57 -2.48 -14.53 -10.63
C GLN A 57 -1.21 -13.66 -10.53
N LEU A 58 -0.54 -13.41 -11.66
CA LEU A 58 0.65 -12.55 -11.72
C LEU A 58 0.29 -11.09 -11.44
N ALA A 59 -0.77 -10.58 -12.06
CA ALA A 59 -1.25 -9.23 -11.83
C ALA A 59 -1.59 -9.01 -10.35
N MET A 60 -2.30 -9.94 -9.70
CA MET A 60 -2.62 -9.83 -8.27
C MET A 60 -1.36 -9.78 -7.40
N LYS A 61 -0.37 -10.64 -7.67
CA LYS A 61 0.91 -10.63 -6.95
C LYS A 61 1.68 -9.32 -7.17
N GLU A 62 1.71 -8.81 -8.39
CA GLU A 62 2.36 -7.53 -8.70
C GLU A 62 1.71 -6.38 -7.93
N VAL A 63 0.37 -6.27 -7.99
CA VAL A 63 -0.36 -5.23 -7.26
C VAL A 63 -0.16 -5.36 -5.75
N MET A 64 -0.24 -6.57 -5.18
CA MET A 64 0.01 -6.76 -3.75
C MET A 64 1.44 -6.39 -3.34
N SER A 65 2.40 -6.50 -4.26
CA SER A 65 3.81 -6.20 -3.98
C SER A 65 4.12 -4.71 -3.84
N ASN A 66 3.40 -3.86 -4.59
CA ASN A 66 3.56 -2.40 -4.53
C ASN A 66 2.24 -1.68 -4.87
N PRO A 67 1.21 -1.76 -4.03
CA PRO A 67 -0.16 -1.41 -4.44
C PRO A 67 -0.35 0.00 -4.94
N LEU A 68 0.44 0.96 -4.44
CA LEU A 68 0.29 2.38 -4.77
C LEU A 68 0.98 2.80 -6.07
N GLU A 69 1.88 1.97 -6.60
CA GLU A 69 2.55 2.27 -7.87
C GLU A 69 1.57 2.26 -9.03
N ASN A 70 1.45 3.40 -9.71
CA ASN A 70 0.51 3.63 -10.82
C ASN A 70 -0.96 3.34 -10.47
N ALA A 71 -1.29 3.34 -9.17
CA ALA A 71 -2.67 3.21 -8.74
C ALA A 71 -3.38 4.55 -8.78
N THR A 72 -4.68 4.52 -9.07
CA THR A 72 -5.55 5.69 -9.11
C THR A 72 -6.70 5.53 -8.15
N THR A 73 -7.13 6.64 -7.56
CA THR A 73 -8.34 6.66 -6.73
C THR A 73 -9.57 6.47 -7.60
N VAL A 74 -10.48 5.61 -7.18
CA VAL A 74 -11.78 5.42 -7.82
C VAL A 74 -12.75 6.45 -7.24
N PRO A 75 -13.23 7.44 -8.01
CA PRO A 75 -14.15 8.44 -7.50
C PRO A 75 -15.49 7.79 -7.15
N LEU A 76 -15.84 7.83 -5.86
CA LEU A 76 -17.14 7.38 -5.36
C LEU A 76 -18.04 8.60 -5.12
N LYS A 77 -19.24 8.58 -5.71
CA LYS A 77 -20.19 9.70 -5.65
C LYS A 77 -20.49 10.16 -4.22
N ASN A 78 -20.54 9.22 -3.28
CA ASN A 78 -20.85 9.47 -1.86
C ASN A 78 -19.63 9.22 -0.94
N GLY A 79 -18.42 9.13 -1.51
CA GLY A 79 -17.25 8.64 -0.78
C GLY A 79 -17.37 7.16 -0.39
N MET A 80 -16.51 6.72 0.54
CA MET A 80 -16.50 5.36 1.04
C MET A 80 -17.46 5.24 2.24
N THR A 81 -18.61 4.57 2.04
CA THR A 81 -19.68 4.48 3.06
C THR A 81 -19.84 3.09 3.67
N ASP A 82 -19.00 2.12 3.29
CA ASP A 82 -19.01 0.78 3.89
C ASP A 82 -18.50 0.88 5.33
N SER A 83 -19.25 0.34 6.29
CA SER A 83 -18.92 0.42 7.73
C SER A 83 -17.58 -0.23 8.08
N ARG A 84 -17.07 -1.14 7.25
CA ARG A 84 -15.75 -1.77 7.42
C ARG A 84 -14.60 -0.85 6.98
N TRP A 85 -14.88 0.06 6.04
CA TRP A 85 -13.91 0.93 5.38
C TRP A 85 -14.50 2.33 5.22
N LEU A 86 -14.84 3.00 6.32
CA LEU A 86 -15.45 4.31 6.25
C LEU A 86 -14.45 5.38 5.77
N GLY A 87 -14.89 6.26 4.88
CA GLY A 87 -14.08 7.38 4.40
C GLY A 87 -13.71 8.35 5.51
N THR A 88 -14.57 8.50 6.53
CA THR A 88 -14.29 9.29 7.74
C THR A 88 -13.11 8.74 8.54
N ASP A 89 -12.85 7.44 8.43
CA ASP A 89 -11.72 6.77 9.07
C ASP A 89 -10.48 6.75 8.15
N GLY A 90 -10.53 7.46 7.03
CA GLY A 90 -9.43 7.61 6.07
C GLY A 90 -9.40 6.56 4.96
N TRP A 91 -10.45 5.75 4.79
CA TRP A 91 -10.49 4.74 3.73
C TRP A 91 -10.89 5.32 2.37
N THR A 92 -10.12 4.96 1.35
CA THR A 92 -10.39 5.28 -0.04
C THR A 92 -10.35 4.03 -0.90
N LYS A 93 -11.08 4.05 -2.02
CA LYS A 93 -11.09 2.96 -2.98
C LYS A 93 -10.06 3.25 -4.07
N MET A 94 -9.15 2.31 -4.29
CA MET A 94 -8.08 2.42 -5.24
C MET A 94 -8.23 1.38 -6.36
N GLN A 95 -7.62 1.68 -7.49
CA GLN A 95 -7.56 0.83 -8.66
C GLN A 95 -6.15 0.78 -9.22
N ARG A 96 -5.70 -0.41 -9.61
CA ARG A 96 -4.52 -0.60 -10.46
C ARG A 96 -4.90 -1.43 -11.68
N VAL A 97 -4.41 -1.02 -12.85
CA VAL A 97 -4.65 -1.70 -14.13
C VAL A 97 -3.32 -2.25 -14.63
N ILE A 98 -3.27 -3.57 -14.83
CA ILE A 98 -2.11 -4.26 -15.39
C ILE A 98 -2.44 -4.64 -16.83
N THR A 99 -1.67 -4.12 -17.79
CA THR A 99 -1.78 -4.53 -19.20
C THR A 99 -0.88 -5.74 -19.43
N THR A 100 -1.49 -6.84 -19.86
CA THR A 100 -0.78 -8.09 -20.17
C THR A 100 -0.07 -8.01 -21.52
N SER A 101 0.82 -8.96 -21.79
CA SER A 101 1.56 -9.02 -23.06
C SER A 101 0.66 -9.19 -24.30
N ASP A 102 -0.55 -9.76 -24.13
CA ASP A 102 -1.57 -9.86 -25.18
C ASP A 102 -2.48 -8.61 -25.27
N GLY A 103 -2.11 -7.53 -24.58
CA GLY A 103 -2.81 -6.24 -24.66
C GLY A 103 -4.12 -6.17 -23.88
N LYS A 104 -4.42 -7.16 -23.04
CA LYS A 104 -5.63 -7.15 -22.20
C LYS A 104 -5.35 -6.44 -20.88
N ASN A 105 -6.36 -5.77 -20.35
CA ASN A 105 -6.26 -5.07 -19.07
C ASN A 105 -6.88 -5.90 -17.95
N ILE A 106 -6.11 -6.13 -16.89
CA ILE A 106 -6.56 -6.74 -15.64
C ILE A 106 -6.68 -5.62 -14.63
N THR A 107 -7.91 -5.37 -14.18
CA THR A 107 -8.19 -4.32 -13.21
C THR A 107 -8.33 -4.93 -11.82
N ILE A 108 -7.53 -4.43 -10.88
CA ILE A 108 -7.58 -4.82 -9.48
C ILE A 108 -8.04 -3.63 -8.67
N HIS A 109 -9.11 -3.83 -7.90
CA HIS A 109 -9.57 -2.88 -6.88
C HIS A 109 -9.04 -3.29 -5.53
N PHE A 110 -8.75 -2.31 -4.69
CA PHE A 110 -8.39 -2.51 -3.29
C PHE A 110 -8.80 -1.29 -2.46
N ASN A 111 -8.92 -1.46 -1.16
CA ASN A 111 -9.17 -0.37 -0.23
C ASN A 111 -7.84 0.02 0.42
N TYR A 112 -7.60 1.32 0.51
CA TYR A 112 -6.41 1.89 1.12
C TYR A 112 -6.82 2.89 2.19
N ASN A 113 -6.19 2.82 3.36
CA ASN A 113 -6.39 3.78 4.42
C ASN A 113 -5.23 4.78 4.41
N GLU A 114 -5.49 6.02 4.01
CA GLU A 114 -4.47 7.06 3.85
C GLU A 114 -3.86 7.52 5.18
N ILE A 115 -4.58 7.32 6.29
CA ILE A 115 -4.12 7.70 7.64
C ILE A 115 -3.15 6.66 8.21
N THR A 116 -3.52 5.38 8.09
CA THR A 116 -2.78 4.27 8.71
C THR A 116 -1.80 3.58 7.76
N GLY A 117 -1.92 3.83 6.46
CA GLY A 117 -1.17 3.13 5.42
C GLY A 117 -1.62 1.68 5.21
N ALA A 118 -2.78 1.29 5.74
CA ALA A 118 -3.27 -0.08 5.68
C ALA A 118 -4.00 -0.40 4.36
N PHE A 119 -3.95 -1.66 3.94
CA PHE A 119 -4.64 -2.15 2.75
C PHE A 119 -5.70 -3.19 3.11
N ASP A 120 -6.72 -3.32 2.26
CA ASP A 120 -7.77 -4.33 2.39
C ASP A 120 -8.45 -4.65 1.05
N ASP A 121 -9.25 -5.73 1.00
CA ASP A 121 -10.21 -6.01 -0.08
C ASP A 121 -9.63 -6.02 -1.52
N PHE A 122 -8.43 -6.56 -1.71
CA PHE A 122 -7.86 -6.79 -3.05
C PHE A 122 -8.72 -7.77 -3.84
N LYS A 123 -9.23 -7.34 -5.00
CA LYS A 123 -10.16 -8.12 -5.82
C LYS A 123 -10.08 -7.75 -7.30
N PHE A 124 -10.46 -8.70 -8.15
CA PHE A 124 -10.64 -8.49 -9.57
C PHE A 124 -11.95 -7.73 -9.85
N LYS A 125 -11.89 -6.77 -10.78
CA LYS A 125 -13.05 -6.00 -11.25
C LYS A 125 -13.64 -6.56 -12.54
#